data_AF-A0A2D5ERK7-F1
#
_entry.id   AF-A0A2D5ERK7-F1
#
_cell.length_a   1.000
_cell.length_b   1.000
_cell.length_c   1.000
_cell.angle_alpha   90.00
_cell.angle_beta   90.00
_cell.angle_gamma   90.00
#
_symmetry.space_group_name_H-M   'P 1'
#
loop_
_entity.id
_entity.type
_entity.pdbx_description
1 polymer ?
#
loop_
_entity_poly.entity_id
_entity_poly.type
_entity_poly.pdbx_seq_one_letter_code
_entity_poly.pdbx_strand_id
1 'polypeptide(L)'
;MDLRAPLLELVAPHGLGAEVLPGVVLERASAELGLRLTFAVAGAGPLHVELSPLADTPRYAARSTRLALSYRARGADPGLGKRLCDTLAAAVRDNEERVLARLEAEAEAQAGARLREVEVDTLLEPMGRVTAARDETFYGLSPYVGCLVGCRFCYAQSHLDPLRRLLGRAAAPWGSWVDARVNAPAVLARELEARPRRPIKLCPIVSDPYQPLEKRLGLTRACLEVLVGAAFDAPVFVLTRAPLVRRDLPLLARLPGAHLGVSLPTADDAVRAHFEPRAASVDERLALLRDARAAGLATFAVVQPMLAGDRAELADALAAHADSVHLAVLQGEYGAAADFDDPRFAATREPAWQKGAAAELAGL
;
A
#
# COMPACT_ATOMS: atom_id res chain seq x y z
N MET A 1 12.22 -0.54 1.82
CA MET A 1 12.25 -1.29 3.08
C MET A 1 11.85 -2.69 2.74
N ASP A 2 12.75 -3.66 2.88
CA ASP A 2 12.39 -5.07 2.84
C ASP A 2 12.47 -5.60 4.26
N LEU A 3 11.33 -5.96 4.85
CA LEU A 3 11.27 -6.58 6.17
C LEU A 3 10.68 -7.98 6.12
N ARG A 4 10.51 -8.57 4.94
CA ARG A 4 9.93 -9.90 4.84
C ARG A 4 10.87 -10.96 5.41
N ALA A 5 12.15 -10.94 5.01
CA ALA A 5 13.15 -11.85 5.56
C ALA A 5 13.35 -11.64 7.08
N PRO A 6 13.54 -10.40 7.57
CA PRO A 6 13.55 -10.14 9.01
C PRO A 6 12.30 -10.61 9.77
N LEU A 7 11.11 -10.45 9.19
CA LEU A 7 9.87 -10.94 9.79
C LEU A 7 9.86 -12.46 9.93
N LEU A 8 10.33 -13.20 8.93
CA LEU A 8 10.46 -14.66 9.02
C LEU A 8 11.52 -15.07 10.03
N GLU A 9 12.64 -14.34 10.13
CA GLU A 9 13.65 -14.57 11.16
C GLU A 9 13.12 -14.33 12.58
N LEU A 10 12.25 -13.33 12.78
CA LEU A 10 11.62 -13.06 14.08
C LEU A 10 10.79 -14.24 14.58
N VAL A 11 10.17 -15.01 13.68
CA VAL A 11 9.31 -16.15 14.06
C VAL A 11 9.97 -17.51 13.87
N ALA A 12 11.27 -17.55 13.59
CA ALA A 12 12.03 -18.79 13.50
C ALA A 12 11.89 -19.64 14.80
N PRO A 13 11.77 -20.98 14.71
CA PRO A 13 12.01 -21.82 13.53
C PRO A 13 10.80 -21.94 12.57
N HIS A 14 9.71 -21.21 12.78
CA HIS A 14 8.53 -21.29 11.92
C HIS A 14 8.74 -20.56 10.58
N GLY A 15 9.13 -21.32 9.55
CA GLY A 15 9.24 -20.82 8.18
C GLY A 15 7.93 -20.90 7.38
N LEU A 16 7.94 -20.41 6.14
CA LEU A 16 6.84 -20.63 5.20
C LEU A 16 6.64 -22.15 4.99
N GLY A 17 5.38 -22.59 5.03
CA GLY A 17 4.97 -24.00 4.98
C GLY A 17 5.02 -24.73 6.33
N ALA A 18 5.55 -24.10 7.39
CA ALA A 18 5.59 -24.74 8.71
C ALA A 18 4.20 -24.76 9.36
N GLU A 19 3.83 -25.92 9.92
CA GLU A 19 2.67 -26.06 10.80
C GLU A 19 3.05 -25.57 12.20
N VAL A 20 2.48 -24.44 12.62
CA VAL A 20 2.83 -23.77 13.88
C VAL A 20 1.96 -24.27 15.03
N LEU A 21 0.72 -24.60 14.73
CA LEU A 21 -0.24 -25.29 15.59
C LEU A 21 -0.96 -26.35 14.73
N PRO A 22 -1.56 -27.38 15.35
CA PRO A 22 -2.30 -28.40 14.59
C PRO A 22 -3.34 -27.79 13.63
N GLY A 23 -3.19 -28.06 12.34
CA GLY A 23 -4.01 -27.55 11.24
C GLY A 23 -3.77 -26.08 10.87
N VAL A 24 -2.71 -25.43 11.39
CA VAL A 24 -2.39 -24.00 11.16
C VAL A 24 -1.01 -23.84 10.53
N VAL A 25 -0.98 -23.54 9.24
CA VAL A 25 0.25 -23.49 8.43
C VAL A 25 0.58 -22.06 8.05
N LEU A 26 1.83 -21.64 8.24
CA LEU A 26 2.30 -20.32 7.82
C LEU A 26 2.45 -20.27 6.29
N GLU A 27 1.57 -19.55 5.59
CA GLU A 27 1.60 -19.49 4.12
C GLU A 27 2.32 -18.25 3.58
N ARG A 28 2.28 -17.14 4.31
CA ARG A 28 2.75 -15.85 3.79
C ARG A 28 3.31 -14.95 4.87
N ALA A 29 4.34 -14.21 4.51
CA ALA A 29 4.85 -13.05 5.24
C ALA A 29 4.83 -11.84 4.30
N SER A 30 4.33 -10.70 4.78
CA SER A 30 4.26 -9.43 4.05
C SER A 30 4.71 -8.29 4.94
N ALA A 31 5.40 -7.31 4.34
CA ALA A 31 5.93 -6.13 5.00
C ALA A 31 5.45 -4.79 4.38
N GLU A 32 4.53 -4.83 3.41
CA GLU A 32 4.08 -3.62 2.69
C GLU A 32 3.37 -2.63 3.62
N LEU A 33 2.34 -3.09 4.33
CA LEU A 33 1.50 -2.27 5.20
C LEU A 33 1.52 -2.83 6.63
N GLY A 34 2.71 -2.97 7.19
CA GLY A 34 2.92 -3.62 8.49
C GLY A 34 3.53 -5.02 8.35
N LEU A 35 4.01 -5.57 9.46
CA LEU A 35 4.59 -6.91 9.51
C LEU A 35 3.49 -7.94 9.71
N ARG A 36 3.01 -8.54 8.62
CA ARG A 36 1.89 -9.48 8.64
C ARG A 36 2.31 -10.88 8.25
N LEU A 37 1.91 -11.84 9.07
CA LEU A 37 1.94 -13.27 8.79
C LEU A 37 0.52 -13.76 8.48
N THR A 38 0.36 -14.60 7.46
CA THR A 38 -0.93 -15.22 7.11
C THR A 38 -0.82 -16.72 7.21
N PHE A 39 -1.78 -17.30 7.90
CA PHE A 39 -1.84 -18.72 8.18
C PHE A 39 -3.10 -19.32 7.54
N ALA A 40 -2.94 -20.41 6.80
CA ALA A 40 -4.06 -21.25 6.44
C ALA A 40 -4.50 -22.07 7.65
N VAL A 41 -5.82 -22.23 7.79
CA VAL A 41 -6.44 -23.01 8.85
C VAL A 41 -7.31 -24.08 8.20
N ALA A 42 -7.06 -25.35 8.51
CA ALA A 42 -7.83 -26.45 7.94
C ALA A 42 -9.33 -26.30 8.21
N GLY A 43 -10.16 -26.30 7.15
CA GLY A 43 -11.61 -26.19 7.24
C GLY A 43 -12.15 -24.82 7.67
N ALA A 44 -11.31 -23.78 7.73
CA ALA A 44 -11.70 -22.43 8.13
C ALA A 44 -11.06 -21.35 7.24
N GLY A 45 -11.49 -20.09 7.43
CA GLY A 45 -10.85 -18.96 6.78
C GLY A 45 -9.45 -18.66 7.35
N PRO A 46 -8.64 -17.85 6.64
CA PRO A 46 -7.27 -17.58 7.05
C PRO A 46 -7.20 -16.79 8.35
N LEU A 47 -6.09 -16.99 9.07
CA LEU A 47 -5.75 -16.26 10.28
C LEU A 47 -4.58 -15.33 9.97
N HIS A 48 -4.74 -14.05 10.28
CA HIS A 48 -3.68 -13.06 10.11
C HIS A 48 -3.11 -12.67 11.46
N VAL A 49 -1.80 -12.75 11.63
CA VAL A 49 -1.07 -12.21 12.79
C VAL A 49 -0.26 -11.01 12.33
N GLU A 50 -0.33 -9.92 13.08
CA GLU A 50 0.39 -8.68 12.81
C GLU A 50 1.34 -8.39 13.97
N LEU A 51 2.60 -8.11 13.62
CA LEU A 51 3.65 -7.68 14.54
C LEU A 51 3.80 -6.16 14.41
N SER A 52 3.81 -5.47 15.54
CA SER A 52 3.97 -4.02 15.60
C SER A 52 4.83 -3.62 16.79
N PRO A 53 5.45 -2.42 16.78
CA PRO A 53 6.18 -1.94 17.95
C PRO A 53 5.26 -1.87 19.18
N LEU A 54 5.72 -2.43 20.30
CA LEU A 54 4.93 -2.49 21.53
C LEU A 54 4.55 -1.09 22.02
N ALA A 55 5.47 -0.12 21.91
CA ALA A 55 5.26 1.27 22.32
C ALA A 55 4.11 1.97 21.55
N ASP A 56 3.81 1.50 20.33
CA ASP A 56 2.79 2.08 19.45
C ASP A 56 1.47 1.30 19.48
N THR A 57 1.39 0.22 20.26
CA THR A 57 0.30 -0.77 20.18
C THR A 57 -0.36 -0.98 21.53
N PRO A 58 -1.44 -0.25 21.85
CA PRO A 58 -2.08 -0.31 23.17
C PRO A 58 -2.91 -1.59 23.39
N ARG A 59 -3.30 -2.28 22.32
CA ARG A 59 -4.09 -3.52 22.38
C ARG A 59 -3.41 -4.61 21.57
N TYR A 60 -3.15 -5.74 22.21
CA TYR A 60 -2.48 -6.89 21.61
C TYR A 60 -2.96 -8.18 22.25
N ALA A 61 -2.79 -9.29 21.53
CA ALA A 61 -3.11 -10.63 22.00
C ALA A 61 -1.93 -11.27 22.75
N ALA A 62 -0.70 -11.01 22.31
CA ALA A 62 0.53 -11.42 22.97
C ALA A 62 1.62 -10.37 22.75
N ARG A 63 2.76 -10.49 23.44
CA ARG A 63 3.89 -9.58 23.28
C ARG A 63 5.24 -10.26 23.53
N SER A 64 6.29 -9.67 22.97
CA SER A 64 7.68 -9.87 23.37
C SER A 64 8.17 -8.66 24.18
N THR A 65 9.47 -8.41 24.23
CA THR A 65 10.05 -7.23 24.88
C THR A 65 9.75 -5.96 24.09
N ARG A 66 9.90 -6.00 22.76
CA ARG A 66 9.77 -4.81 21.90
C ARG A 66 8.59 -4.87 20.93
N LEU A 67 7.98 -6.03 20.74
CA LEU A 67 6.91 -6.23 19.75
C LEU A 67 5.60 -6.67 20.40
N ALA A 68 4.51 -6.17 19.86
CA ALA A 68 3.15 -6.61 20.12
C ALA A 68 2.68 -7.53 18.98
N LEU A 69 1.90 -8.54 19.32
CA LEU A 69 1.28 -9.46 18.37
C LEU A 69 -0.24 -9.34 18.49
N SER A 70 -0.89 -9.03 17.37
CA SER A 70 -2.35 -8.96 17.24
C SER A 70 -2.83 -9.91 16.16
N TYR A 71 -4.08 -10.36 16.21
CA TYR A 71 -4.62 -11.24 15.18
C TYR A 71 -5.99 -10.81 14.68
N ARG A 72 -6.32 -11.25 13.46
CA ARG A 72 -7.68 -11.22 12.90
C ARG A 72 -8.03 -12.62 12.43
N ALA A 73 -9.04 -13.21 13.06
CA ALA A 73 -9.59 -14.52 12.71
C ALA A 73 -10.83 -14.32 11.84
N ARG A 74 -10.71 -14.45 10.51
CA ARG A 74 -11.85 -14.32 9.59
C ARG A 74 -12.50 -15.69 9.41
N GLY A 75 -13.49 -16.01 10.25
CA GLY A 75 -14.18 -17.30 10.22
C GLY A 75 -13.40 -18.45 10.86
N ALA A 76 -12.24 -18.17 11.46
CA ALA A 76 -11.52 -19.09 12.34
C ALA A 76 -11.87 -18.80 13.82
N ASP A 77 -11.66 -19.79 14.69
CA ASP A 77 -11.86 -19.65 16.14
C ASP A 77 -10.97 -18.53 16.72
N PRO A 78 -11.53 -17.50 17.39
CA PRO A 78 -10.72 -16.48 18.07
C PRO A 78 -9.75 -17.07 19.11
N GLY A 79 -10.13 -18.16 19.79
CA GLY A 79 -9.27 -18.85 20.75
C GLY A 79 -8.01 -19.42 20.09
N LEU A 80 -8.12 -19.94 18.87
CA LEU A 80 -6.99 -20.39 18.05
C LEU A 80 -6.04 -19.23 17.73
N GLY A 81 -6.58 -18.05 17.39
CA GLY A 81 -5.77 -16.86 17.13
C GLY A 81 -4.96 -16.40 18.34
N LYS A 82 -5.56 -16.42 19.53
CA LYS A 82 -4.85 -16.11 20.77
C LYS A 82 -3.69 -17.09 21.03
N ARG A 83 -3.94 -18.40 20.92
CA ARG A 83 -2.90 -19.44 21.09
C ARG A 83 -1.77 -19.28 20.08
N LEU A 84 -2.09 -18.99 18.82
CA LEU A 84 -1.09 -18.76 17.79
C LEU A 84 -0.21 -17.55 18.12
N CYS A 85 -0.80 -16.44 18.57
CA CYS A 85 -0.03 -15.28 19.03
C CYS A 85 0.88 -15.62 20.21
N ASP A 86 0.45 -16.45 21.17
CA ASP A 86 1.28 -16.86 22.31
C ASP A 86 2.47 -17.71 21.87
N THR A 87 2.26 -18.68 20.96
CA THR A 87 3.31 -19.49 20.37
C THR A 87 4.33 -18.63 19.62
N LEU A 88 3.86 -17.75 18.73
CA LEU A 88 4.74 -16.87 17.96
C LEU A 88 5.47 -15.88 18.87
N ALA A 89 4.83 -15.37 19.92
CA ALA A 89 5.49 -14.46 20.86
C ALA A 89 6.67 -15.12 21.60
N ALA A 90 6.63 -16.43 21.83
CA ALA A 90 7.77 -17.17 22.36
C ALA A 90 8.93 -17.18 21.36
N ALA A 91 8.68 -17.59 20.11
CA ALA A 91 9.69 -17.55 19.04
C ALA A 91 10.26 -16.14 18.84
N VAL A 92 9.41 -15.10 18.89
CA VAL A 92 9.86 -13.71 18.78
C VAL A 92 10.78 -13.31 19.92
N ARG A 93 10.50 -13.70 21.17
CA ARG A 93 11.40 -13.39 22.29
C ARG A 93 12.80 -14.00 22.11
N ASP A 94 12.88 -15.19 21.52
CA ASP A 94 14.15 -15.88 21.30
C ASP A 94 14.99 -15.23 20.18
N ASN A 95 14.34 -14.51 19.26
CA ASN A 95 14.99 -13.95 18.07
C ASN A 95 15.09 -12.41 18.06
N GLU A 96 14.24 -11.71 18.81
CA GLU A 96 14.02 -10.26 18.64
C GLU A 96 15.28 -9.43 18.84
N GLU A 97 16.11 -9.74 19.85
CA GLU A 97 17.30 -8.97 20.15
C GLU A 97 18.30 -9.03 18.99
N ARG A 98 18.61 -10.25 18.53
CA ARG A 98 19.51 -10.47 17.40
C ARG A 98 19.02 -9.80 16.12
N VAL A 99 17.74 -9.97 15.79
CA VAL A 99 17.18 -9.47 14.52
C VAL A 99 17.10 -7.94 14.55
N LEU A 100 16.57 -7.35 15.63
CA LEU A 100 16.41 -5.90 15.72
C LEU A 100 17.75 -5.18 15.84
N ALA A 101 18.71 -5.71 16.61
CA ALA A 101 20.05 -5.10 16.72
C ALA A 101 20.78 -5.05 15.36
N ARG A 102 20.65 -6.10 14.54
CA ARG A 102 21.19 -6.10 13.17
C ARG A 102 20.55 -5.01 12.31
N LEU A 103 19.23 -4.91 12.33
CA LEU A 103 18.49 -3.91 11.55
C LEU A 103 18.81 -2.48 11.98
N GLU A 104 19.01 -2.26 13.28
CA GLU A 104 19.41 -0.97 13.83
C GLU A 104 20.82 -0.57 13.38
N ALA A 105 21.78 -1.51 13.40
CA ALA A 105 23.13 -1.28 12.91
C ALA A 105 23.15 -0.96 11.39
N GLU A 106 22.35 -1.68 10.59
CA GLU A 106 22.17 -1.38 9.17
C GLU A 106 21.58 0.03 8.95
N ALA A 107 20.62 0.42 9.79
CA ALA A 107 19.99 1.73 9.69
C ALA A 107 20.94 2.87 10.10
N GLU A 108 21.78 2.65 11.12
CA GLU A 108 22.80 3.60 11.57
C GLU A 108 23.87 3.82 10.49
N ALA A 109 24.31 2.76 9.80
CA ALA A 109 25.23 2.86 8.67
C ALA A 109 24.66 3.72 7.52
N GLN A 110 23.34 3.87 7.45
CA GLN A 110 22.62 4.65 6.45
C GLN A 110 22.00 5.93 7.04
N ALA A 111 22.47 6.36 8.22
CA ALA A 111 21.90 7.50 8.94
C ALA A 111 21.88 8.76 8.07
N GLY A 112 20.73 9.45 8.08
CA GLY A 112 20.53 10.69 7.32
C GLY A 112 20.12 10.50 5.85
N ALA A 113 20.27 9.31 5.28
CA ALA A 113 19.85 9.05 3.90
C ALA A 113 18.33 9.15 3.75
N ARG A 114 17.87 10.14 2.97
CA ARG A 114 16.45 10.32 2.63
C ARG A 114 16.03 9.45 1.46
N LEU A 115 16.95 9.14 0.56
CA LEU A 115 16.79 8.12 -0.47
C LEU A 115 17.70 6.95 -0.14
N ARG A 116 17.14 5.74 -0.14
CA ARG A 116 17.92 4.51 0.01
C ARG A 116 17.58 3.55 -1.12
N GLU A 117 18.59 2.92 -1.66
CA GLU A 117 18.43 1.83 -2.60
C GLU A 117 18.37 0.53 -1.81
N VAL A 118 17.38 -0.30 -2.09
CA VAL A 118 17.17 -1.57 -1.41
C VAL A 118 16.98 -2.66 -2.46
N GLU A 119 17.48 -3.84 -2.15
CA GLU A 119 17.14 -5.06 -2.90
C GLU A 119 16.00 -5.78 -2.20
N VAL A 120 15.15 -6.43 -2.99
CA VAL A 120 14.03 -7.24 -2.48
C VAL A 120 14.06 -8.64 -3.06
N ASP A 121 13.50 -9.59 -2.30
CA ASP A 121 13.32 -10.97 -2.76
C ASP A 121 11.96 -11.23 -3.41
N THR A 122 10.98 -10.35 -3.20
CA THR A 122 9.62 -10.45 -3.77
C THR A 122 9.14 -9.07 -4.16
N LEU A 123 8.37 -8.99 -5.24
CA LEU A 123 7.74 -7.75 -5.67
C LEU A 123 6.22 -7.89 -5.85
N LEU A 124 5.76 -9.06 -6.28
CA LEU A 124 4.35 -9.34 -6.51
C LEU A 124 3.65 -9.74 -5.21
N GLU A 125 3.08 -8.76 -4.50
CA GLU A 125 2.49 -9.02 -3.18
C GLU A 125 1.04 -9.47 -3.32
N PRO A 126 0.69 -10.71 -2.91
CA PRO A 126 -0.66 -11.22 -3.10
C PRO A 126 -1.65 -10.48 -2.19
N MET A 127 -2.63 -9.85 -2.81
CA MET A 127 -3.68 -9.05 -2.19
C MET A 127 -5.07 -9.52 -2.63
N GLY A 128 -6.10 -8.89 -2.05
CA GLY A 128 -7.49 -9.21 -2.34
C GLY A 128 -8.01 -10.36 -1.48
N ARG A 129 -9.16 -10.91 -1.88
CA ARG A 129 -9.87 -11.94 -1.14
C ARG A 129 -10.59 -12.85 -2.13
N VAL A 130 -10.70 -14.12 -1.77
CA VAL A 130 -11.62 -15.04 -2.42
C VAL A 130 -12.91 -14.99 -1.62
N THR A 131 -14.02 -14.72 -2.29
CA THR A 131 -15.37 -14.81 -1.73
C THR A 131 -16.10 -15.98 -2.37
N ALA A 132 -17.20 -16.43 -1.78
CA ALA A 132 -18.04 -17.47 -2.40
C ALA A 132 -18.56 -17.06 -3.80
N ALA A 133 -18.66 -15.76 -4.09
CA ALA A 133 -19.20 -15.24 -5.34
C ALA A 133 -18.13 -14.94 -6.41
N ARG A 134 -16.92 -14.52 -6.01
CA ARG A 134 -15.85 -14.03 -6.91
C ARG A 134 -14.45 -14.23 -6.31
N ASP A 135 -13.48 -14.57 -7.16
CA ASP A 135 -12.05 -14.40 -6.87
C ASP A 135 -11.65 -12.95 -7.18
N GLU A 136 -11.39 -12.16 -6.13
CA GLU A 136 -10.96 -10.76 -6.23
C GLU A 136 -9.46 -10.61 -5.93
N THR A 137 -8.67 -11.66 -6.11
CA THR A 137 -7.23 -11.62 -5.83
C THR A 137 -6.44 -10.94 -6.94
N PHE A 138 -5.39 -10.23 -6.54
CA PHE A 138 -4.50 -9.49 -7.42
C PHE A 138 -3.12 -9.37 -6.77
N TYR A 139 -2.11 -8.95 -7.53
CA TYR A 139 -0.83 -8.56 -6.97
C TYR A 139 -0.73 -7.04 -6.80
N GLY A 140 -0.33 -6.59 -5.62
CA GLY A 140 0.22 -5.25 -5.45
C GLY A 140 1.66 -5.23 -5.93
N LEU A 141 2.04 -4.22 -6.71
CA LEU A 141 3.41 -4.04 -7.19
C LEU A 141 3.85 -2.62 -6.87
N SER A 142 4.82 -2.48 -5.98
CA SER A 142 5.34 -1.19 -5.53
C SER A 142 6.86 -1.13 -5.68
N PRO A 143 7.40 -0.44 -6.70
CA PRO A 143 8.85 -0.25 -6.86
C PRO A 143 9.47 0.64 -5.78
N TYR A 144 8.63 1.36 -5.02
CA TYR A 144 9.04 2.33 -4.02
C TYR A 144 8.29 2.13 -2.70
N VAL A 145 8.92 2.50 -1.58
CA VAL A 145 8.28 2.62 -0.26
C VAL A 145 8.60 4.00 0.30
N GLY A 146 7.58 4.72 0.79
CA GLY A 146 7.68 6.16 1.07
C GLY A 146 7.41 6.97 -0.21
N CYS A 147 6.81 8.15 -0.05
CA CYS A 147 6.22 8.88 -1.18
C CYS A 147 6.52 10.38 -1.13
N LEU A 148 7.29 10.90 -2.09
CA LEU A 148 7.62 12.32 -2.20
C LEU A 148 6.45 13.22 -2.60
N VAL A 149 5.29 12.65 -2.96
CA VAL A 149 4.05 13.43 -3.08
C VAL A 149 3.65 13.96 -1.69
N GLY A 150 3.76 13.11 -0.66
CA GLY A 150 3.55 13.47 0.74
C GLY A 150 2.18 14.07 1.03
N CYS A 151 1.10 13.44 0.55
CA CYS A 151 -0.26 13.82 0.93
C CYS A 151 -0.39 13.79 2.46
N ARG A 152 -0.96 14.85 3.04
CA ARG A 152 -1.01 15.02 4.50
C ARG A 152 -1.85 13.95 5.18
N PHE A 153 -2.97 13.55 4.56
CA PHE A 153 -3.88 12.49 5.05
C PHE A 153 -3.42 11.05 4.75
N CYS A 154 -2.18 10.83 4.30
CA CYS A 154 -1.79 9.52 3.75
C CYS A 154 -1.71 8.43 4.84
N TYR A 155 -2.58 7.43 4.75
CA TYR A 155 -2.58 6.29 5.67
C TYR A 155 -1.26 5.52 5.71
N ALA A 156 -0.49 5.51 4.61
CA ALA A 156 0.81 4.85 4.54
C ALA A 156 1.78 5.39 5.61
N GLN A 157 1.67 6.68 5.99
CA GLN A 157 2.46 7.25 7.06
C GLN A 157 2.27 6.48 8.38
N SER A 158 1.02 6.21 8.75
CA SER A 158 0.69 5.52 10.01
C SER A 158 1.18 4.07 10.07
N HIS A 159 1.43 3.44 8.91
CA HIS A 159 1.98 2.10 8.82
C HIS A 159 3.50 2.09 8.71
N LEU A 160 4.08 3.06 8.00
CA LEU A 160 5.52 3.09 7.72
C LEU A 160 6.33 3.73 8.85
N ASP A 161 5.78 4.73 9.55
CA ASP A 161 6.51 5.42 10.64
C ASP A 161 6.85 4.50 11.82
N PRO A 162 5.93 3.65 12.35
CA PRO A 162 6.28 2.69 13.39
C PRO A 162 7.34 1.70 12.94
N LEU A 163 7.27 1.22 11.69
CA LEU A 163 8.29 0.33 11.14
C LEU A 163 9.64 1.03 11.03
N ARG A 164 9.69 2.29 10.61
CA ARG A 164 10.94 3.06 10.58
C ARG A 164 11.55 3.19 11.98
N ARG A 165 10.75 3.51 13.00
CA ARG A 165 11.21 3.59 14.39
C ARG A 165 11.73 2.26 14.90
N LEU A 166 11.04 1.16 14.58
CA LEU A 166 11.48 -0.20 14.96
C LEU A 166 12.87 -0.53 14.43
N LEU A 167 13.20 -0.02 13.24
CA LEU A 167 14.50 -0.21 12.60
C LEU A 167 15.55 0.80 13.07
N GLY A 168 15.33 1.55 14.14
CA GLY A 168 16.27 2.57 14.61
C GLY A 168 16.45 3.75 13.65
N ARG A 169 15.55 3.94 12.68
CA ARG A 169 15.69 5.05 11.72
C ARG A 169 15.32 6.36 12.36
N ALA A 170 16.10 7.39 12.04
CA ALA A 170 15.78 8.76 12.40
C ALA A 170 14.38 9.16 11.89
N ALA A 171 13.66 9.88 12.75
CA ALA A 171 12.38 10.49 12.39
C ALA A 171 12.57 11.38 11.15
N ALA A 172 11.61 11.29 10.24
CA ALA A 172 11.63 12.02 8.99
C ALA A 172 10.20 12.46 8.66
N PRO A 173 9.98 13.73 8.27
CA PRO A 173 8.66 14.17 7.85
C PRO A 173 8.11 13.31 6.70
N TRP A 174 6.81 13.06 6.67
CA TRP A 174 6.19 12.34 5.58
C TRP A 174 6.44 13.04 4.23
N GLY A 175 6.74 12.22 3.23
CA GLY A 175 7.18 12.66 1.91
C GLY A 175 8.51 13.38 1.84
N SER A 176 9.39 13.18 2.82
CA SER A 176 10.80 13.56 2.74
C SER A 176 11.75 12.40 2.47
N TRP A 177 11.24 11.17 2.33
CA TRP A 177 12.06 9.98 2.20
C TRP A 177 11.45 8.91 1.28
N VAL A 178 12.30 8.09 0.67
CA VAL A 178 11.95 6.96 -0.19
C VAL A 178 12.98 5.84 -0.05
N ASP A 179 12.52 4.60 0.01
CA ASP A 179 13.32 3.43 -0.30
C ASP A 179 12.96 2.94 -1.71
N ALA A 180 13.93 2.92 -2.63
CA ALA A 180 13.76 2.47 -4.01
C ALA A 180 14.22 1.02 -4.16
N ARG A 181 13.35 0.15 -4.68
CA ARG A 181 13.63 -1.28 -4.90
C ARG A 181 14.37 -1.45 -6.22
N VAL A 182 15.70 -1.28 -6.20
CA VAL A 182 16.49 -1.14 -7.44
C VAL A 182 16.52 -2.40 -8.30
N ASN A 183 16.35 -3.57 -7.70
CA ASN A 183 16.26 -4.85 -8.41
C ASN A 183 14.80 -5.23 -8.79
N ALA A 184 13.82 -4.34 -8.59
CA ALA A 184 12.40 -4.64 -8.83
C ALA A 184 12.12 -5.22 -10.23
N PRO A 185 12.65 -4.68 -11.35
CA PRO A 185 12.38 -5.25 -12.68
C PRO A 185 12.89 -6.68 -12.83
N ALA A 186 14.09 -6.98 -12.29
CA ALA A 186 14.67 -8.32 -12.35
C ALA A 186 13.88 -9.32 -11.50
N VAL A 187 13.47 -8.91 -10.30
CA VAL A 187 12.62 -9.74 -9.42
C VAL A 187 11.26 -9.99 -10.07
N LEU A 188 10.65 -8.97 -10.67
CA LEU A 188 9.39 -9.11 -11.39
C LEU A 188 9.48 -10.13 -12.52
N ALA A 189 10.52 -10.04 -13.36
CA ALA A 189 10.70 -10.97 -14.48
C ALA A 189 10.73 -12.43 -13.99
N ARG A 190 11.54 -12.70 -12.96
CA ARG A 190 11.62 -14.02 -12.33
C ARG A 190 10.28 -14.47 -11.74
N GLU A 191 9.55 -13.57 -11.09
CA GLU A 191 8.27 -13.91 -10.47
C GLU A 191 7.14 -14.17 -11.47
N LEU A 192 7.15 -13.51 -12.63
CA LEU A 192 6.19 -13.76 -13.70
C LEU A 192 6.33 -15.17 -14.31
N GLU A 193 7.52 -15.75 -14.25
CA GLU A 193 7.77 -17.14 -14.68
C GLU A 193 7.30 -18.16 -13.64
N ALA A 194 7.44 -17.83 -12.37
CA ALA A 194 7.22 -18.76 -11.26
C ALA A 194 5.81 -18.70 -10.64
N ARG A 195 5.04 -17.64 -10.90
CA ARG A 195 3.76 -17.37 -10.24
C ARG A 195 2.60 -17.31 -11.24
N PRO A 196 1.37 -17.69 -10.85
CA PRO A 196 0.22 -17.58 -11.72
C PRO A 196 -0.04 -16.11 -12.10
N ARG A 197 -0.40 -15.87 -13.36
CA ARG A 197 -0.77 -14.52 -13.82
C ARG A 197 -2.11 -14.12 -13.20
N ARG A 198 -2.11 -13.02 -12.47
CA ARG A 198 -3.29 -12.39 -11.85
C ARG A 198 -3.25 -10.89 -12.14
N PRO A 199 -4.37 -10.15 -12.03
CA PRO A 199 -4.32 -8.71 -12.19
C PRO A 199 -3.24 -8.07 -11.32
N ILE A 200 -2.55 -7.06 -11.84
CA ILE A 200 -1.49 -6.33 -11.12
C ILE A 200 -1.96 -4.90 -10.87
N LYS A 201 -1.75 -4.41 -9.65
CA LYS A 201 -2.06 -3.03 -9.25
C LYS A 201 -0.78 -2.31 -8.84
N LEU A 202 -0.40 -1.31 -9.64
CA LEU A 202 0.58 -0.29 -9.30
C LEU A 202 -0.18 0.89 -8.71
N CYS A 203 -0.41 0.86 -7.40
CA CYS A 203 -1.25 1.82 -6.71
C CYS A 203 -0.48 2.50 -5.56
N PRO A 204 -0.93 3.70 -5.12
CA PRO A 204 -0.36 4.43 -3.98
C PRO A 204 -0.72 3.77 -2.66
N ILE A 205 -0.25 2.54 -2.46
CA ILE A 205 -0.47 1.74 -1.26
C ILE A 205 0.58 2.12 -0.21
N VAL A 206 1.85 2.03 -0.60
CA VAL A 206 3.01 2.43 0.21
C VAL A 206 3.82 3.56 -0.42
N SER A 207 3.57 3.82 -1.70
CA SER A 207 4.18 4.88 -2.50
C SER A 207 3.44 5.07 -3.82
N ASP A 208 3.41 6.30 -4.33
CA ASP A 208 2.92 6.56 -5.69
C ASP A 208 3.96 6.06 -6.73
N PRO A 209 3.57 5.20 -7.69
CA PRO A 209 4.52 4.63 -8.66
C PRO A 209 5.17 5.68 -9.56
N TYR A 210 4.55 6.86 -9.72
CA TYR A 210 5.03 7.96 -10.55
C TYR A 210 5.41 9.19 -9.75
N GLN A 211 5.73 9.03 -8.45
CA GLN A 211 6.27 10.10 -7.62
C GLN A 211 7.51 10.77 -8.26
N PRO A 212 7.88 12.01 -7.88
CA PRO A 212 8.95 12.78 -8.54
C PRO A 212 10.27 12.03 -8.80
N LEU A 213 10.65 11.12 -7.91
CA LEU A 213 11.87 10.32 -8.04
C LEU A 213 11.87 9.37 -9.27
N GLU A 214 10.69 8.91 -9.71
CA GLU A 214 10.50 8.05 -10.89
C GLU A 214 11.00 8.71 -12.18
N LYS A 215 11.08 10.05 -12.22
CA LYS A 215 11.67 10.77 -13.37
C LYS A 215 13.14 10.38 -13.56
N ARG A 216 13.87 10.14 -12.47
CA ARG A 216 15.29 9.80 -12.48
C ARG A 216 15.54 8.29 -12.49
N LEU A 217 14.81 7.52 -11.66
CA LEU A 217 15.11 6.10 -11.46
C LEU A 217 14.41 5.18 -12.47
N GLY A 218 13.25 5.56 -13.00
CA GLY A 218 12.57 4.78 -14.04
C GLY A 218 12.14 3.36 -13.64
N LEU A 219 12.07 3.03 -12.34
CA LEU A 219 11.81 1.67 -11.88
C LEU A 219 10.39 1.21 -12.24
N THR A 220 9.39 2.10 -12.12
CA THR A 220 8.02 1.79 -12.53
C THR A 220 7.97 1.53 -14.03
N ARG A 221 8.60 2.40 -14.83
CA ARG A 221 8.70 2.20 -16.27
C ARG A 221 9.38 0.87 -16.62
N ALA A 222 10.51 0.55 -16.01
CA ALA A 222 11.22 -0.69 -16.24
C ALA A 222 10.37 -1.93 -15.88
N CYS A 223 9.58 -1.86 -14.80
CA CYS A 223 8.60 -2.91 -14.49
C CYS A 223 7.51 -3.04 -15.57
N LEU A 224 7.01 -1.93 -16.15
CA LEU A 224 6.08 -2.00 -17.28
C LEU A 224 6.72 -2.60 -18.53
N GLU A 225 7.98 -2.27 -18.82
CA GLU A 225 8.74 -2.87 -19.93
C GLU A 225 8.90 -4.38 -19.77
N VAL A 226 9.14 -4.86 -18.54
CA VAL A 226 9.14 -6.30 -18.22
C VAL A 226 7.79 -6.96 -18.48
N LEU A 227 6.68 -6.35 -18.03
CA LEU A 227 5.33 -6.88 -18.27
C LEU A 227 5.02 -6.98 -19.77
N VAL A 228 5.39 -5.94 -20.53
CA VAL A 228 5.22 -5.91 -21.99
C VAL A 228 6.09 -6.99 -22.66
N GLY A 229 7.36 -7.11 -22.25
CA GLY A 229 8.28 -8.13 -22.77
C GLY A 229 7.84 -9.57 -22.49
N ALA A 230 7.20 -9.79 -21.34
CA ALA A 230 6.63 -11.08 -20.95
C ALA A 230 5.28 -11.41 -21.63
N ALA A 231 4.78 -10.55 -22.51
CA ALA A 231 3.44 -10.63 -23.09
C ALA A 231 2.37 -10.88 -22.00
N PHE A 232 2.43 -10.08 -20.93
CA PHE A 232 1.52 -10.20 -19.80
C PHE A 232 0.08 -9.93 -20.25
N ASP A 233 -0.82 -10.85 -19.93
CA ASP A 233 -2.17 -10.93 -20.48
C ASP A 233 -3.27 -10.74 -19.43
N ALA A 234 -2.92 -10.49 -18.17
CA ALA A 234 -3.86 -10.11 -17.14
C ALA A 234 -3.94 -8.57 -16.98
N PRO A 235 -5.08 -8.01 -16.54
CA PRO A 235 -5.24 -6.58 -16.39
C PRO A 235 -4.19 -5.92 -15.48
N VAL A 236 -3.64 -4.80 -15.92
CA VAL A 236 -2.71 -3.97 -15.15
C VAL A 236 -3.38 -2.64 -14.82
N PHE A 237 -3.50 -2.33 -13.54
CA PHE A 237 -4.07 -1.08 -13.05
C PHE A 237 -2.96 -0.18 -12.55
N VAL A 238 -2.89 1.03 -13.07
CA VAL A 238 -2.02 2.10 -12.57
C VAL A 238 -2.89 3.17 -11.94
N LEU A 239 -2.67 3.49 -10.67
CA LEU A 239 -3.26 4.64 -9.99
C LEU A 239 -2.15 5.59 -9.60
N THR A 240 -2.29 6.88 -9.95
CA THR A 240 -1.29 7.90 -9.59
C THR A 240 -1.91 9.27 -9.33
N ARG A 241 -1.16 10.12 -8.63
CA ARG A 241 -1.42 11.55 -8.43
C ARG A 241 -0.46 12.43 -9.23
N ALA A 242 0.42 11.84 -10.03
CA ALA A 242 1.47 12.53 -10.77
C ALA A 242 1.22 12.49 -12.28
N PRO A 243 1.57 13.55 -13.03
CA PRO A 243 1.37 13.60 -14.48
C PRO A 243 2.43 12.78 -15.24
N LEU A 244 3.48 12.32 -14.56
CA LEU A 244 4.66 11.69 -15.17
C LEU A 244 4.32 10.43 -15.98
N VAL A 245 3.27 9.71 -15.59
CA VAL A 245 2.77 8.51 -16.29
C VAL A 245 2.42 8.76 -17.76
N ARG A 246 2.16 10.01 -18.19
CA ARG A 246 1.91 10.35 -19.60
C ARG A 246 2.99 9.79 -20.54
N ARG A 247 4.25 9.78 -20.12
CA ARG A 247 5.39 9.27 -20.92
C ARG A 247 5.30 7.77 -21.20
N ASP A 248 4.54 7.05 -20.38
CA ASP A 248 4.44 5.59 -20.36
C ASP A 248 3.09 5.09 -20.91
N LEU A 249 2.22 5.99 -21.39
CA LEU A 249 1.00 5.63 -22.12
C LEU A 249 1.25 4.66 -23.28
N PRO A 250 2.31 4.83 -24.13
CA PRO A 250 2.60 3.86 -25.19
C PRO A 250 2.96 2.46 -24.68
N LEU A 251 3.53 2.32 -23.47
CA LEU A 251 3.80 1.02 -22.86
C LEU A 251 2.51 0.41 -22.31
N LEU A 252 1.71 1.21 -21.61
CA LEU A 252 0.42 0.76 -21.06
C LEU A 252 -0.54 0.31 -22.17
N ALA A 253 -0.58 1.01 -23.30
CA ALA A 253 -1.43 0.66 -24.44
C ALA A 253 -1.07 -0.69 -25.09
N ARG A 254 0.14 -1.21 -24.83
CA ARG A 254 0.57 -2.55 -25.29
C ARG A 254 0.15 -3.67 -24.34
N LEU A 255 -0.32 -3.33 -23.13
CA LEU A 255 -0.78 -4.30 -22.15
C LEU A 255 -2.32 -4.48 -22.29
N PRO A 256 -2.81 -5.68 -22.62
CA PRO A 256 -4.24 -5.90 -22.80
C PRO A 256 -4.98 -5.67 -21.48
N GLY A 257 -6.06 -4.89 -21.54
CA GLY A 257 -6.87 -4.57 -20.35
C GLY A 257 -6.14 -3.68 -19.34
N ALA A 258 -5.15 -2.90 -19.75
CA ALA A 258 -4.53 -1.90 -18.90
C ALA A 258 -5.52 -0.77 -18.57
N HIS A 259 -5.52 -0.37 -17.29
CA HIS A 259 -6.32 0.72 -16.77
C HIS A 259 -5.40 1.78 -16.20
N LEU A 260 -5.68 3.04 -16.51
CA LEU A 260 -5.00 4.18 -15.90
C LEU A 260 -6.00 5.04 -15.16
N GLY A 261 -5.70 5.30 -13.88
CA GLY A 261 -6.55 6.10 -13.03
C GLY A 261 -5.81 7.13 -12.22
N VAL A 262 -6.59 8.07 -11.71
CA VAL A 262 -6.13 9.15 -10.84
C VAL A 262 -6.88 9.10 -9.51
N SER A 263 -6.21 9.48 -8.43
CA SER A 263 -6.94 9.79 -7.21
C SER A 263 -7.41 11.24 -7.26
N LEU A 264 -8.70 11.48 -7.04
CA LEU A 264 -9.31 12.80 -7.11
C LEU A 264 -10.27 13.02 -5.92
N PRO A 265 -9.74 13.36 -4.73
CA PRO A 265 -10.54 13.52 -3.50
C PRO A 265 -11.56 14.68 -3.52
N THR A 266 -11.37 15.65 -4.42
CA THR A 266 -12.16 16.88 -4.57
C THR A 266 -11.93 17.47 -5.96
N ALA A 267 -12.90 18.26 -6.44
CA ALA A 267 -12.77 19.12 -7.62
C ALA A 267 -12.18 20.50 -7.28
N ASP A 268 -12.15 20.89 -6.00
CA ASP A 268 -11.59 22.16 -5.56
C ASP A 268 -10.05 22.06 -5.48
N ASP A 269 -9.39 22.76 -6.39
CA ASP A 269 -7.95 22.72 -6.51
C ASP A 269 -7.21 23.38 -5.33
N ALA A 270 -7.84 24.34 -4.64
CA ALA A 270 -7.31 24.95 -3.43
C ALA A 270 -7.37 23.99 -2.24
N VAL A 271 -8.45 23.22 -2.10
CA VAL A 271 -8.56 22.12 -1.12
C VAL A 271 -7.51 21.05 -1.42
N ARG A 272 -7.38 20.65 -2.70
CA ARG A 272 -6.34 19.72 -3.14
C ARG A 272 -4.95 20.24 -2.78
N ALA A 273 -4.63 21.49 -3.09
CA ALA A 273 -3.31 22.07 -2.83
C ALA A 273 -2.97 22.13 -1.33
N HIS A 274 -3.98 22.31 -0.47
CA HIS A 274 -3.79 22.22 0.97
C HIS A 274 -3.33 20.82 1.40
N PHE A 275 -4.05 19.77 1.03
CA PHE A 275 -3.76 18.41 1.50
C PHE A 275 -2.70 17.66 0.68
N GLU A 276 -2.53 18.00 -0.59
CA GLU A 276 -1.65 17.33 -1.55
C GLU A 276 -0.74 18.33 -2.28
N PRO A 277 0.10 19.10 -1.57
CA PRO A 277 0.79 20.27 -2.11
C PRO A 277 1.80 19.98 -3.23
N ARG A 278 2.21 18.73 -3.41
CA ARG A 278 3.18 18.29 -4.43
C ARG A 278 2.58 17.35 -5.48
N ALA A 279 1.27 17.11 -5.42
CA ALA A 279 0.56 16.32 -6.41
C ALA A 279 0.16 17.18 -7.61
N ALA A 280 -0.22 16.53 -8.72
CA ALA A 280 -0.79 17.19 -9.89
C ALA A 280 -2.07 17.97 -9.53
N SER A 281 -2.38 19.02 -10.27
CA SER A 281 -3.66 19.74 -10.17
C SER A 281 -4.85 18.89 -10.55
N VAL A 282 -6.04 19.32 -10.13
CA VAL A 282 -7.31 18.70 -10.57
C VAL A 282 -7.34 18.64 -12.09
N ASP A 283 -7.10 19.76 -12.77
CA ASP A 283 -7.05 19.84 -14.23
C ASP A 283 -6.01 18.92 -14.86
N GLU A 284 -4.81 18.84 -14.28
CA GLU A 284 -3.76 17.94 -14.78
C GLU A 284 -4.15 16.47 -14.66
N ARG A 285 -4.88 16.08 -13.60
CA ARG A 285 -5.39 14.72 -13.40
C ARG A 285 -6.52 14.41 -14.38
N LEU A 286 -7.46 15.33 -14.56
CA LEU A 286 -8.55 15.16 -15.55
C LEU A 286 -8.00 15.11 -16.98
N ALA A 287 -7.01 15.95 -17.31
CA ALA A 287 -6.30 15.89 -18.58
C ALA A 287 -5.59 14.56 -18.77
N LEU A 288 -4.97 14.01 -17.73
CA LEU A 288 -4.34 12.70 -17.80
C LEU A 288 -5.35 11.59 -18.12
N LEU A 289 -6.54 11.62 -17.53
CA LEU A 289 -7.61 10.68 -17.88
C LEU A 289 -8.03 10.82 -19.35
N ARG A 290 -8.15 12.04 -19.87
CA ARG A 290 -8.44 12.27 -21.29
C ARG A 290 -7.35 11.69 -22.19
N ASP A 291 -6.08 11.94 -21.87
CA ASP A 291 -4.93 11.42 -22.63
C ASP A 291 -4.90 9.89 -22.61
N ALA A 292 -5.22 9.28 -21.47
CA ALA A 292 -5.31 7.83 -21.30
C ALA A 292 -6.40 7.21 -22.19
N ARG A 293 -7.59 7.82 -22.19
CA ARG A 293 -8.70 7.38 -23.05
C ARG A 293 -8.34 7.53 -24.53
N ALA A 294 -7.69 8.63 -24.92
CA ALA A 294 -7.21 8.84 -26.29
C ALA A 294 -6.14 7.80 -26.71
N ALA A 295 -5.36 7.29 -25.76
CA ALA A 295 -4.43 6.18 -25.96
C ALA A 295 -5.09 4.79 -25.95
N GLY A 296 -6.43 4.71 -25.83
CA GLY A 296 -7.18 3.45 -25.83
C GLY A 296 -7.18 2.71 -24.49
N LEU A 297 -6.79 3.37 -23.39
CA LEU A 297 -6.83 2.79 -22.05
C LEU A 297 -8.20 2.99 -21.41
N ALA A 298 -8.64 2.01 -20.64
CA ALA A 298 -9.77 2.19 -19.73
C ALA A 298 -9.36 3.11 -18.57
N THR A 299 -10.23 4.03 -18.20
CA THR A 299 -9.94 5.02 -17.16
C THR A 299 -10.73 4.77 -15.89
N PHE A 300 -10.12 5.09 -14.75
CA PHE A 300 -10.84 5.07 -13.48
C PHE A 300 -10.41 6.21 -12.56
N ALA A 301 -11.27 6.56 -11.63
CA ALA A 301 -10.94 7.51 -10.58
C ALA A 301 -11.10 6.87 -9.21
N VAL A 302 -10.30 7.34 -8.25
CA VAL A 302 -10.45 6.99 -6.84
C VAL A 302 -10.68 8.25 -6.03
N VAL A 303 -11.84 8.36 -5.41
CA VAL A 303 -12.14 9.41 -4.44
C VAL A 303 -11.91 8.83 -3.06
N GLN A 304 -10.71 9.08 -2.54
CA GLN A 304 -10.30 8.66 -1.20
C GLN A 304 -9.17 9.56 -0.68
N PRO A 305 -9.38 10.27 0.45
CA PRO A 305 -10.65 10.42 1.18
C PRO A 305 -11.68 11.26 0.39
N MET A 306 -12.86 11.49 0.94
CA MET A 306 -13.72 12.61 0.51
C MET A 306 -13.16 13.89 1.11
N LEU A 307 -12.86 14.91 0.31
CA LEU A 307 -12.47 16.24 0.82
C LEU A 307 -13.57 17.27 0.53
N ALA A 308 -13.46 18.44 1.15
CA ALA A 308 -14.38 19.55 0.94
C ALA A 308 -14.40 19.98 -0.54
N GLY A 309 -15.56 20.43 -1.02
CA GLY A 309 -15.77 20.85 -2.41
C GLY A 309 -17.22 20.63 -2.84
N ASP A 310 -17.56 21.11 -4.04
CA ASP A 310 -18.86 20.86 -4.67
C ASP A 310 -18.91 19.41 -5.19
N ARG A 311 -19.95 18.66 -4.78
CA ARG A 311 -20.11 17.26 -5.16
C ARG A 311 -20.67 17.11 -6.57
N ALA A 312 -21.50 18.04 -7.04
CA ALA A 312 -22.01 18.03 -8.40
C ALA A 312 -20.89 18.31 -9.40
N GLU A 313 -20.04 19.30 -9.10
CA GLU A 313 -18.86 19.58 -9.93
C GLU A 313 -17.89 18.38 -10.00
N LEU A 314 -17.64 17.74 -8.85
CA LEU A 314 -16.84 16.52 -8.82
C LEU A 314 -17.49 15.38 -9.62
N ALA A 315 -18.80 15.18 -9.48
CA ALA A 315 -19.54 14.16 -10.23
C ALA A 315 -19.43 14.41 -11.75
N ASP A 316 -19.68 15.64 -12.21
CA ASP A 316 -19.60 16.02 -13.62
C ASP A 316 -18.18 15.79 -14.18
N ALA A 317 -17.15 16.22 -13.45
CA ALA A 317 -15.76 16.03 -13.83
C ALA A 317 -15.37 14.55 -13.93
N LEU A 318 -15.84 13.72 -12.99
CA LEU A 318 -15.60 12.28 -12.98
C LEU A 318 -16.34 11.59 -14.12
N ALA A 319 -17.63 11.86 -14.32
CA ALA A 319 -18.46 11.28 -15.37
C ALA A 319 -17.91 11.61 -16.77
N ALA A 320 -17.36 12.81 -16.96
CA ALA A 320 -16.77 13.21 -18.24
C ALA A 320 -15.50 12.41 -18.60
N HIS A 321 -14.74 11.93 -17.60
CA HIS A 321 -13.34 11.50 -17.81
C HIS A 321 -12.98 10.11 -17.31
N ALA A 322 -13.74 9.53 -16.37
CA ALA A 322 -13.51 8.21 -15.80
C ALA A 322 -14.58 7.21 -16.28
N ASP A 323 -14.18 6.00 -16.69
CA ASP A 323 -15.11 4.92 -17.03
C ASP A 323 -15.66 4.22 -15.78
N SER A 324 -14.96 4.33 -14.65
CA SER A 324 -15.41 3.83 -13.35
C SER A 324 -14.85 4.67 -12.19
N VAL A 325 -15.58 4.70 -11.08
CA VAL A 325 -15.19 5.45 -9.87
C VAL A 325 -15.21 4.54 -8.66
N HIS A 326 -14.12 4.55 -7.88
CA HIS A 326 -14.05 3.92 -6.58
C HIS A 326 -14.17 4.98 -5.48
N LEU A 327 -15.18 4.85 -4.64
CA LEU A 327 -15.40 5.73 -3.49
C LEU A 327 -14.98 5.02 -2.21
N ALA A 328 -14.13 5.68 -1.43
CA ALA A 328 -13.75 5.23 -0.11
C ALA A 328 -13.55 6.41 0.84
N VAL A 329 -13.75 6.13 2.13
CA VAL A 329 -13.74 7.16 3.18
C VAL A 329 -12.42 7.18 3.93
N LEU A 330 -12.13 8.31 4.57
CA LEU A 330 -11.05 8.43 5.55
C LEU A 330 -11.28 7.46 6.73
N GLN A 331 -10.24 6.75 7.16
CA GLN A 331 -10.28 5.76 8.24
C GLN A 331 -9.34 6.15 9.41
N GLY A 332 -9.25 7.45 9.67
CA GLY A 332 -8.33 8.08 10.63
C GLY A 332 -7.57 9.25 10.00
N GLU A 333 -7.00 10.13 10.81
CA GLU A 333 -6.37 11.36 10.29
C GLU A 333 -4.92 11.19 9.84
N TYR A 334 -4.27 10.08 10.22
CA TYR A 334 -2.96 9.65 9.72
C TYR A 334 -1.83 10.70 9.78
N GLY A 335 -1.89 11.64 10.73
CA GLY A 335 -0.92 12.72 10.88
C GLY A 335 -1.41 14.09 10.39
N ALA A 336 -2.59 14.15 9.75
CA ALA A 336 -3.22 15.37 9.24
C ALA A 336 -4.16 16.06 10.25
N ALA A 337 -4.10 15.73 11.54
CA ALA A 337 -5.03 16.29 12.53
C ALA A 337 -5.05 17.83 12.49
N ALA A 338 -3.87 18.46 12.45
CA ALA A 338 -3.75 19.91 12.35
C ALA A 338 -4.30 20.49 11.04
N ASP A 339 -4.28 19.74 9.94
CA ASP A 339 -4.86 20.15 8.67
C ASP A 339 -6.39 20.11 8.72
N PHE A 340 -6.94 19.09 9.38
CA PHE A 340 -8.36 18.96 9.60
C PHE A 340 -8.89 19.92 10.68
N ASP A 341 -8.06 20.44 11.58
CA ASP A 341 -8.47 21.46 12.56
C ASP A 341 -8.74 22.83 11.91
N ASP A 342 -8.35 23.03 10.65
CA ASP A 342 -8.77 24.21 9.88
C ASP A 342 -10.30 24.23 9.73
N PRO A 343 -11.00 25.32 10.14
CA PRO A 343 -12.46 25.39 10.07
C PRO A 343 -13.04 25.16 8.67
N ARG A 344 -12.25 25.37 7.61
CA ARG A 344 -12.66 25.09 6.23
C ARG A 344 -12.81 23.59 5.95
N PHE A 345 -12.10 22.75 6.69
CA PHE A 345 -12.00 21.30 6.43
C PHE A 345 -12.44 20.44 7.62
N ALA A 346 -12.73 21.02 8.78
CA ALA A 346 -13.10 20.28 10.00
C ALA A 346 -14.19 19.23 9.82
N ALA A 347 -15.24 19.53 9.06
CA ALA A 347 -16.31 18.56 8.79
C ALA A 347 -15.79 17.30 8.07
N THR A 348 -14.74 17.43 7.25
CA THR A 348 -14.18 16.31 6.47
C THR A 348 -13.47 15.27 7.33
N ARG A 349 -13.08 15.61 8.55
CA ARG A 349 -12.53 14.67 9.55
C ARG A 349 -13.54 13.60 9.94
N GLU A 350 -14.82 13.96 9.97
CA GLU A 350 -15.86 13.17 10.61
C GLU A 350 -16.26 11.95 9.78
N PRO A 351 -16.20 10.72 10.32
CA PRO A 351 -16.57 9.51 9.57
C PRO A 351 -18.02 9.54 9.05
N ALA A 352 -18.93 10.20 9.77
CA ALA A 352 -20.31 10.36 9.34
C ALA A 352 -20.42 11.28 8.13
N TRP A 353 -19.68 12.40 8.13
CA TRP A 353 -19.61 13.32 7.00
C TRP A 353 -19.01 12.62 5.78
N GLN A 354 -17.89 11.92 5.94
CA GLN A 354 -17.24 11.17 4.85
C GLN A 354 -18.20 10.19 4.17
N LYS A 355 -18.97 9.43 4.96
CA LYS A 355 -19.97 8.48 4.44
C LYS A 355 -21.13 9.18 3.75
N GLY A 356 -21.61 10.28 4.33
CA GLY A 356 -22.68 11.08 3.74
C GLY A 356 -22.27 11.68 2.39
N ALA A 357 -21.09 12.30 2.33
CA ALA A 357 -20.54 12.88 1.11
C ALA A 357 -20.28 11.82 0.02
N ALA A 358 -19.76 10.64 0.40
CA ALA A 358 -19.57 9.54 -0.55
C ALA A 358 -20.91 9.01 -1.08
N ALA A 359 -21.95 8.94 -0.24
CA ALA A 359 -23.28 8.53 -0.67
C ALA A 359 -23.97 9.57 -1.57
N GLU A 360 -23.80 10.87 -1.27
CA GLU A 360 -24.26 11.98 -2.11
C GLU A 360 -23.61 11.89 -3.50
N LEU A 361 -22.27 11.77 -3.54
CA LEU A 361 -21.54 11.66 -4.80
C LEU A 361 -21.94 10.40 -5.60
N ALA A 362 -22.22 9.28 -4.94
CA ALA A 362 -22.65 8.05 -5.61
C ALA A 362 -24.08 8.13 -6.19
N GLY A 363 -24.91 9.04 -5.70
CA GLY A 363 -26.28 9.23 -6.17
C GLY A 363 -26.42 10.18 -7.36
N LEU A 364 -25.36 10.96 -7.63
CA LEU A 364 -25.19 11.79 -8.83
C LEU A 364 -24.61 10.94 -9.97
#